data_AF-A0A3D6DPK5-F1
#
_entry.id   AF-A0A3D6DPK5-F1
#
_cell.length_a   1.000
_cell.length_b   1.000
_cell.length_c   1.000
_cell.angle_alpha   90.00
_cell.angle_beta   90.00
_cell.angle_gamma   90.00
#
_symmetry.space_group_name_H-M   'P 1'
#
loop_
_entity.id
_entity.type
_entity.pdbx_description
1 polymer ?
#
loop_
_entity_poly.entity_id
_entity_poly.type
_entity_poly.pdbx_seq_one_letter_code
_entity_poly.pdbx_strand_id
1 'polypeptide(L)'
;MIDALFDLLGTFYQSGDLTQAEWIARSIFQAIPDDIVSLQFLGLLYYRTARRSEALQAFGAADREAASVAGSDTEPGDLLASAQCLRAASGRGSTLAGAWYDLGLLLFRLGRYPQALKALHAAQSVRPDFVAARRAIARVAAFAAHRRAIARQPHTQLPEVLPAQRED
;
A
#
# COMPACT_ATOMS: atom_id res chain seq x y z
N MET A 1 6.79 22.99 2.34
CA MET A 1 5.60 23.06 3.23
C MET A 1 5.01 21.67 3.42
N ILE A 2 4.86 20.89 2.35
CA ILE A 2 4.29 19.54 2.45
C ILE A 2 5.21 18.51 3.16
N ASP A 3 6.53 18.64 3.03
CA ASP A 3 7.50 17.78 3.73
C ASP A 3 7.30 17.85 5.26
N ALA A 4 7.12 19.06 5.79
CA ALA A 4 6.90 19.28 7.22
C ALA A 4 5.58 18.65 7.71
N LEU A 5 4.53 18.63 6.87
CA LEU A 5 3.28 17.96 7.22
C LEU A 5 3.45 16.45 7.27
N PHE A 6 4.19 15.85 6.33
CA PHE A 6 4.49 14.42 6.36
C PHE A 6 5.43 14.04 7.52
N ASP A 7 6.38 14.89 7.88
CA ASP A 7 7.23 14.69 9.05
C ASP A 7 6.45 14.79 10.35
N LEU A 8 5.51 15.74 10.44
CA LEU A 8 4.62 15.89 11.58
C LEU A 8 3.66 14.71 11.69
N LEU A 9 3.10 14.25 10.56
CA LEU A 9 2.31 13.03 10.47
C LEU A 9 3.08 11.83 11.03
N GLY A 10 4.31 11.63 10.57
CA GLY A 10 5.14 10.52 11.05
C GLY A 10 5.52 10.65 12.53
N THR A 11 5.72 11.87 13.02
CA THR A 11 6.00 12.14 14.44
C THR A 11 4.80 11.77 15.31
N PHE A 12 3.60 12.24 14.98
CA PHE A 12 2.39 11.88 15.70
C PHE A 12 2.04 10.38 15.59
N TYR A 13 2.31 9.78 14.43
CA TYR A 13 2.15 8.34 14.27
C TYR A 13 3.08 7.55 15.20
N GLN A 14 4.34 7.95 15.30
CA GLN A 14 5.33 7.31 16.17
C GLN A 14 5.01 7.52 17.66
N SER A 15 4.49 8.69 18.04
CA SER A 15 4.09 8.96 19.42
C SER A 15 2.79 8.23 19.81
N GLY A 16 2.08 7.64 18.84
CA GLY A 16 0.80 6.97 19.06
C GLY A 16 -0.39 7.92 19.12
N ASP A 17 -0.20 9.21 18.86
CA ASP A 17 -1.28 10.18 18.74
C ASP A 17 -1.95 10.05 17.36
N LEU A 18 -2.77 9.01 17.24
CA LEU A 18 -3.46 8.68 15.99
C LEU A 18 -4.50 9.74 15.60
N THR A 19 -5.03 10.48 16.57
CA THR A 19 -6.01 11.55 16.32
C THR A 19 -5.35 12.73 15.63
N GLN A 20 -4.19 13.19 16.12
CA GLN A 20 -3.43 14.26 15.46
C GLN A 20 -2.87 13.79 14.12
N ALA A 21 -2.39 12.54 14.04
CA ALA A 21 -1.94 11.96 12.77
C ALA A 21 -3.08 11.93 11.73
N GLU A 22 -4.31 11.56 12.12
CA GLU A 22 -5.49 11.61 11.24
C GLU A 22 -5.79 13.04 10.80
N TRP A 23 -5.77 14.00 11.73
CA TRP A 23 -6.01 15.40 11.40
C TRP A 23 -5.01 15.92 10.35
N ILE A 24 -3.72 15.62 10.52
CA ILE A 24 -2.68 16.01 9.55
C ILE A 24 -2.90 15.32 8.21
N ALA A 25 -3.13 14.01 8.18
CA ALA A 25 -3.37 13.29 6.93
C ALA A 25 -4.60 13.81 6.17
N ARG A 26 -5.66 14.21 6.89
CA ARG A 26 -6.84 14.87 6.31
C ARG A 26 -6.51 16.27 5.77
N SER A 27 -5.69 17.03 6.48
CA SER A 27 -5.26 18.36 6.05
C SER A 27 -4.45 18.29 4.76
N ILE A 28 -3.53 17.32 4.63
CA ILE A 28 -2.78 17.10 3.40
C ILE A 28 -3.74 16.74 2.26
N PHE A 29 -4.68 15.82 2.49
CA PHE A 29 -5.68 15.43 1.49
C PHE A 29 -6.62 16.58 1.07
N GLN A 30 -6.95 17.50 1.97
CA GLN A 30 -7.75 18.68 1.61
C GLN A 30 -6.96 19.68 0.76
N ALA A 31 -5.66 19.81 1.02
CA ALA A 31 -4.78 20.69 0.26
C ALA A 31 -4.45 20.14 -1.14
N ILE A 32 -4.33 18.80 -1.24
CA ILE A 32 -4.11 18.08 -2.49
C ILE A 32 -5.20 17.01 -2.59
N PRO A 33 -6.36 17.37 -3.15
CA PRO A 33 -7.37 16.41 -3.52
C PRO A 33 -6.73 15.30 -4.38
N ASP A 34 -7.17 14.07 -4.17
CA ASP A 34 -6.72 12.90 -4.94
C ASP A 34 -5.24 12.48 -4.71
N ASP A 35 -4.60 12.97 -3.64
CA ASP A 35 -3.30 12.43 -3.22
C ASP A 35 -3.41 10.97 -2.72
N ILE A 36 -2.83 10.05 -3.51
CA ILE A 36 -2.76 8.63 -3.23
C ILE A 36 -2.06 8.36 -1.88
N VAL A 37 -1.02 9.12 -1.54
CA VAL A 37 -0.23 8.90 -0.32
C VAL A 37 -1.05 9.22 0.92
N SER A 38 -1.77 10.35 0.92
CA SER A 38 -2.68 10.73 2.00
C SER A 38 -3.80 9.71 2.18
N LEU A 39 -4.41 9.22 1.10
CA LEU A 39 -5.43 8.17 1.15
C LEU A 39 -4.89 6.87 1.78
N GLN A 40 -3.66 6.49 1.45
CA GLN A 40 -3.01 5.32 2.04
C GLN A 40 -2.76 5.49 3.55
N PHE A 41 -2.28 6.64 4.00
CA PHE A 41 -2.07 6.91 5.42
C PHE A 41 -3.38 7.04 6.19
N LEU A 42 -4.42 7.64 5.60
CA LEU A 42 -5.77 7.64 6.18
C LEU A 42 -6.29 6.20 6.34
N GLY A 43 -6.10 5.35 5.34
CA GLY A 43 -6.45 3.93 5.44
C GLY A 43 -5.72 3.21 6.58
N LEU A 44 -4.41 3.49 6.77
CA LEU A 44 -3.63 2.96 7.88
C LEU A 44 -4.16 3.44 9.24
N LEU A 45 -4.44 4.74 9.36
CA LEU A 45 -4.91 5.37 10.59
C LEU A 45 -6.30 4.86 10.97
N TYR A 46 -7.25 4.83 10.02
CA TYR A 46 -8.57 4.24 10.24
C TYR A 46 -8.49 2.78 10.67
N TYR A 47 -7.56 2.00 10.10
CA TYR A 47 -7.37 0.62 10.54
C TYR A 47 -6.87 0.55 11.99
N ARG A 48 -5.94 1.43 12.38
CA ARG A 48 -5.41 1.50 13.75
C ARG A 48 -6.45 1.97 14.77
N THR A 49 -7.39 2.82 14.37
CA THR A 49 -8.51 3.29 15.22
C THR A 49 -9.75 2.40 15.14
N ALA A 50 -9.61 1.14 14.69
CA ALA A 50 -10.70 0.16 14.55
C ALA A 50 -11.83 0.52 13.57
N ARG A 51 -11.65 1.56 12.75
CA ARG A 51 -12.60 2.02 11.70
C ARG A 51 -12.36 1.24 10.40
N ARG A 52 -12.59 -0.07 10.46
CA ARG A 52 -12.18 -1.01 9.40
C ARG A 52 -12.89 -0.79 8.06
N SER A 53 -14.17 -0.40 8.09
CA SER A 53 -14.94 -0.08 6.87
C SER A 53 -14.32 1.10 6.13
N GLU A 54 -14.06 2.20 6.84
CA GLU A 54 -13.46 3.42 6.31
C GLU A 54 -12.01 3.19 5.83
N ALA A 55 -11.25 2.35 6.54
CA ALA A 55 -9.93 1.94 6.09
C ALA A 55 -9.96 1.27 4.70
N LEU A 56 -10.89 0.32 4.49
CA LEU A 56 -11.03 -0.37 3.22
C LEU A 56 -11.53 0.57 2.11
N GLN A 57 -12.40 1.53 2.44
CA GLN A 57 -12.84 2.55 1.50
C GLN A 57 -11.68 3.47 1.08
N ALA A 58 -10.85 3.92 2.02
CA ALA A 58 -9.68 4.74 1.73
C ALA A 58 -8.67 4.01 0.85
N PHE A 59 -8.38 2.74 1.14
CA PHE A 59 -7.51 1.93 0.27
C PHE A 59 -8.12 1.68 -1.11
N GLY A 60 -9.44 1.50 -1.20
CA GLY A 60 -10.13 1.39 -2.48
C GLY A 60 -10.11 2.69 -3.29
N ALA A 61 -10.22 3.84 -2.64
CA ALA A 61 -10.06 5.15 -3.28
C ALA A 61 -8.63 5.34 -3.81
N ALA A 62 -7.61 5.02 -3.00
CA ALA A 62 -6.22 5.08 -3.42
C ALA A 62 -5.92 4.17 -4.64
N ASP A 63 -6.56 3.00 -4.72
CA ASP A 63 -6.40 2.10 -5.87
C ASP A 63 -7.09 2.65 -7.13
N ARG A 64 -8.28 3.23 -7.01
CA ARG A 64 -8.98 3.85 -8.13
C ARG A 64 -8.17 5.02 -8.68
N GLU A 65 -7.59 5.82 -7.80
CA GLU A 65 -6.75 6.94 -8.19
C GLU A 65 -5.42 6.49 -8.81
N ALA A 66 -4.81 5.45 -8.28
CA ALA A 66 -3.64 4.85 -8.94
C ALA A 66 -3.98 4.29 -10.34
N ALA A 67 -5.21 3.83 -10.56
CA ALA A 67 -5.66 3.29 -11.84
C ALA A 67 -6.06 4.40 -12.84
N SER A 68 -6.71 5.48 -12.39
CA SER A 68 -7.00 6.65 -13.23
C SER A 68 -5.71 7.25 -13.76
N VAL A 69 -4.70 7.43 -12.91
CA VAL A 69 -3.38 7.93 -13.29
C VAL A 69 -2.69 7.02 -14.31
N ALA A 70 -2.82 5.70 -14.18
CA ALA A 70 -2.19 4.75 -15.09
C ALA A 70 -2.88 4.63 -16.46
N GLY A 71 -4.18 4.99 -16.54
CA GLY A 71 -5.02 4.80 -17.72
C GLY A 71 -5.46 6.08 -18.43
N SER A 72 -5.11 7.26 -17.93
CA SER A 72 -5.56 8.55 -18.47
C SER A 72 -4.41 9.45 -18.91
N ASP A 73 -4.71 10.39 -19.81
CA ASP A 73 -3.93 11.60 -20.04
C ASP A 73 -4.11 12.55 -18.83
N THR A 74 -3.76 12.10 -17.63
CA THR A 74 -3.88 12.91 -16.41
C THR A 74 -3.19 14.24 -16.61
N GLU A 75 -3.84 15.33 -16.18
CA GLU A 75 -3.27 16.66 -16.24
C GLU A 75 -1.87 16.65 -15.60
N PRO A 76 -0.84 17.22 -16.26
CA PRO A 76 0.53 17.16 -15.77
C PRO A 76 0.69 17.66 -14.33
N GLY A 77 -0.19 18.55 -13.87
CA GLY A 77 -0.20 19.12 -12.53
C GLY A 77 -0.55 18.13 -11.41
N ASP A 78 -1.57 17.29 -11.61
CA ASP A 78 -2.06 16.38 -10.56
C ASP A 78 -1.09 15.21 -10.33
N LEU A 79 -0.52 14.71 -11.43
CA LEU A 79 0.56 13.73 -11.39
C LEU A 79 1.80 14.28 -10.67
N LEU A 80 2.10 15.56 -10.88
CA LEU A 80 3.23 16.22 -10.23
C LEU A 80 2.99 16.38 -8.72
N ALA A 81 1.77 16.72 -8.31
CA ALA A 81 1.41 16.91 -6.90
C ALA A 81 1.48 15.58 -6.12
N SER A 82 0.90 14.51 -6.66
CA SER A 82 0.98 13.17 -6.05
C SER A 82 2.43 12.64 -5.99
N ALA A 83 3.22 12.89 -7.04
CA ALA A 83 4.65 12.57 -7.04
C ALA A 83 5.44 13.37 -5.99
N GLN A 84 5.08 14.64 -5.75
CA GLN A 84 5.65 15.45 -4.68
C GLN A 84 5.30 14.89 -3.30
N CYS A 85 4.05 14.48 -3.07
CA CYS A 85 3.65 13.82 -1.82
C CYS A 85 4.44 12.55 -1.57
N LEU A 86 4.60 11.70 -2.59
CA LEU A 86 5.37 10.46 -2.47
C LEU A 86 6.84 10.74 -2.16
N ARG A 87 7.42 11.77 -2.81
CA ARG A 87 8.79 12.20 -2.56
C ARG A 87 8.97 12.72 -1.13
N ALA A 88 8.05 13.57 -0.66
CA ALA A 88 8.06 14.10 0.69
C ALA A 88 7.94 12.98 1.73
N ALA A 89 6.96 12.09 1.55
CA ALA A 89 6.72 10.98 2.46
C ALA A 89 7.83 9.92 2.47
N SER A 90 8.54 9.76 1.35
CA SER A 90 9.58 8.72 1.16
C SER A 90 11.01 9.25 1.13
N GLY A 91 11.21 10.55 1.41
CA GLY A 91 12.51 11.20 1.40
C GLY A 91 13.41 10.72 2.55
N ARG A 92 14.73 10.73 2.31
CA ARG A 92 15.71 10.47 3.38
C ARG A 92 15.56 11.54 4.47
N GLY A 93 15.36 11.11 5.70
CA GLY A 93 15.08 12.00 6.84
C GLY A 93 13.62 12.02 7.28
N SER A 94 12.70 11.53 6.45
CA SER A 94 11.28 11.41 6.81
C SER A 94 11.09 10.52 8.05
N THR A 95 10.20 10.93 8.94
CA THR A 95 9.81 10.14 10.12
C THR A 95 8.84 9.01 9.76
N LEU A 96 8.40 8.90 8.50
CA LEU A 96 7.39 7.93 8.08
C LEU A 96 7.92 6.51 7.83
N ALA A 97 9.22 6.23 8.02
CA ALA A 97 9.77 4.88 7.79
C ALA A 97 8.96 3.78 8.50
N GLY A 98 8.61 4.00 9.78
CA GLY A 98 7.77 3.09 10.55
C GLY A 98 6.34 2.99 10.02
N ALA A 99 5.72 4.12 9.68
CA ALA A 99 4.36 4.15 9.16
C ALA A 99 4.25 3.44 7.79
N TRP A 100 5.22 3.65 6.90
CA TRP A 100 5.33 2.94 5.62
C TRP A 100 5.52 1.43 5.80
N TYR A 101 6.33 1.03 6.78
CA TYR A 101 6.51 -0.38 7.11
C TYR A 101 5.20 -1.02 7.60
N ASP A 102 4.52 -0.36 8.52
CA ASP A 102 3.25 -0.82 9.07
C ASP A 102 2.13 -0.87 8.02
N LEU A 103 2.10 0.12 7.13
CA LEU A 103 1.22 0.13 5.96
C LEU A 103 1.52 -1.07 5.05
N GLY A 104 2.79 -1.35 4.77
CA GLY A 104 3.20 -2.50 3.97
C GLY A 104 2.75 -3.83 4.57
N LEU A 105 2.92 -4.01 5.88
CA LEU A 105 2.44 -5.20 6.59
C LEU A 105 0.90 -5.30 6.62
N LEU A 106 0.21 -4.18 6.76
CA LEU A 106 -1.25 -4.12 6.69
C LEU A 106 -1.75 -4.54 5.30
N LEU A 107 -1.20 -3.96 4.24
CA LEU A 107 -1.55 -4.29 2.86
C LEU A 107 -1.24 -5.76 2.53
N PHE A 108 -0.14 -6.31 3.06
CA PHE A 108 0.16 -7.73 2.96
C PHE A 108 -0.94 -8.60 3.58
N ARG A 109 -1.41 -8.25 4.79
CA ARG A 109 -2.52 -8.95 5.46
C ARG A 109 -3.84 -8.82 4.71
N LEU A 110 -4.06 -7.71 4.02
CA LEU A 110 -5.22 -7.48 3.17
C LEU A 110 -5.12 -8.19 1.80
N GLY A 111 -4.04 -8.94 1.53
CA GLY A 111 -3.83 -9.64 0.27
C GLY A 111 -3.38 -8.73 -0.89
N ARG A 112 -3.10 -7.46 -0.60
CA ARG A 112 -2.73 -6.41 -1.56
C ARG A 112 -1.22 -6.40 -1.77
N TYR A 113 -0.69 -7.48 -2.34
CA TYR A 113 0.76 -7.72 -2.43
C TYR A 113 1.55 -6.65 -3.22
N PRO A 114 1.07 -6.17 -4.38
CA PRO A 114 1.80 -5.14 -5.13
C PRO A 114 1.90 -3.83 -4.34
N GLN A 115 0.81 -3.37 -3.71
CA GLN A 115 0.84 -2.17 -2.88
C GLN A 115 1.68 -2.36 -1.62
N ALA A 116 1.64 -3.55 -1.01
CA ALA A 116 2.47 -3.88 0.14
C ALA A 116 3.96 -3.74 -0.17
N LEU A 117 4.42 -4.25 -1.31
CA LEU A 117 5.81 -4.10 -1.75
C LEU A 117 6.17 -2.63 -1.98
N LYS A 118 5.31 -1.84 -2.64
CA LYS A 118 5.54 -0.40 -2.84
C LYS A 118 5.74 0.34 -1.51
N ALA A 119 4.86 0.10 -0.53
CA ALA A 119 4.95 0.71 0.80
C ALA A 119 6.21 0.26 1.57
N LEU A 120 6.58 -1.02 1.50
CA LEU A 120 7.81 -1.51 2.14
C LEU A 120 9.08 -0.97 1.48
N HIS A 121 9.08 -0.78 0.16
CA HIS A 121 10.17 -0.12 -0.55
C HIS A 121 10.26 1.37 -0.18
N ALA A 122 9.13 2.07 -0.02
CA ALA A 122 9.13 3.44 0.51
C ALA A 122 9.76 3.50 1.91
N ALA A 123 9.43 2.56 2.81
CA ALA A 123 10.06 2.45 4.12
C ALA A 123 11.58 2.26 4.04
N GLN A 124 12.05 1.44 3.09
CA GLN A 124 13.47 1.21 2.84
C GLN A 124 14.15 2.45 2.22
N SER A 125 13.48 3.20 1.36
CA SER A 125 14.01 4.44 0.78
C SER A 125 14.24 5.52 1.84
N VAL A 126 13.30 5.65 2.79
CA VAL A 126 13.42 6.56 3.93
C VAL A 126 14.57 6.14 4.84
N ARG A 127 14.64 4.84 5.18
CA ARG A 127 15.68 4.27 6.04
C ARG A 127 16.35 3.07 5.34
N PRO A 128 17.47 3.29 4.62
CA PRO A 128 18.17 2.22 3.90
C PRO A 128 18.59 1.04 4.79
N ASP A 129 18.94 1.32 6.05
CA ASP A 129 19.35 0.32 7.03
C ASP A 129 18.17 -0.37 7.75
N PHE A 130 16.94 -0.18 7.25
CA PHE A 130 15.76 -0.78 7.86
C PHE A 130 15.67 -2.29 7.57
N VAL A 131 16.44 -3.08 8.32
CA VAL A 131 16.53 -4.54 8.16
C VAL A 131 15.16 -5.22 8.20
N ALA A 132 14.25 -4.75 9.06
CA ALA A 132 12.89 -5.29 9.14
C ALA A 132 12.10 -5.08 7.84
N ALA A 133 12.19 -3.90 7.21
CA ALA A 133 11.57 -3.64 5.91
C ALA A 133 12.15 -4.55 4.82
N ARG A 134 13.48 -4.69 4.74
CA ARG A 134 14.14 -5.60 3.79
C ARG A 134 13.69 -7.06 3.94
N ARG A 135 13.61 -7.56 5.19
CA ARG A 135 13.10 -8.91 5.48
C ARG A 135 11.63 -9.06 5.07
N ALA A 136 10.81 -8.04 5.35
CA ALA A 136 9.41 -8.04 4.94
C ALA A 136 9.26 -8.07 3.41
N ILE A 137 10.05 -7.28 2.66
CA ILE A 137 10.05 -7.27 1.19
C ILE A 137 10.32 -8.67 0.65
N ALA A 138 11.40 -9.32 1.12
CA ALA A 138 11.75 -10.68 0.69
C ALA A 138 10.61 -11.68 0.94
N ARG A 139 10.01 -11.63 2.14
CA ARG A 139 8.89 -12.50 2.51
C ARG A 139 7.66 -12.25 1.64
N VAL A 140 7.28 -11.00 1.44
CA VAL A 140 6.10 -10.63 0.64
C VAL A 140 6.30 -11.01 -0.82
N ALA A 141 7.49 -10.77 -1.38
CA ALA A 141 7.83 -11.12 -2.75
C ALA A 141 7.77 -12.64 -2.98
N ALA A 142 8.36 -13.43 -2.07
CA ALA A 142 8.31 -14.90 -2.13
C ALA A 142 6.86 -15.41 -2.05
N PHE A 143 6.06 -14.86 -1.14
CA PHE A 143 4.66 -15.24 -0.98
C PHE A 143 3.82 -14.88 -2.22
N ALA A 144 4.00 -13.69 -2.79
CA ALA A 144 3.31 -13.25 -3.99
C ALA A 144 3.68 -14.10 -5.21
N ALA A 145 4.96 -14.42 -5.38
CA ALA A 145 5.43 -15.30 -6.45
C ALA A 145 4.85 -16.71 -6.32
N HIS A 146 4.84 -17.28 -5.10
CA HIS A 146 4.26 -18.59 -4.83
C HIS A 146 2.76 -18.63 -5.13
N ARG A 147 1.99 -17.61 -4.69
CA ARG A 147 0.57 -17.51 -5.01
C ARG A 147 0.31 -17.37 -6.51
N ARG A 148 1.14 -16.61 -7.23
CA ARG A 148 1.03 -16.48 -8.68
C ARG A 148 1.36 -17.79 -9.40
N ALA A 149 2.29 -18.58 -8.88
CA ALA A 149 2.61 -19.91 -9.41
C ALA A 149 1.43 -20.88 -9.22
N ILE A 150 0.83 -20.93 -8.03
CA ILE A 150 -0.36 -21.76 -7.76
C ILE A 150 -1.52 -21.32 -8.66
N ALA A 151 -1.82 -20.02 -8.75
CA ALA A 151 -2.91 -19.52 -9.57
C ALA A 151 -2.71 -19.74 -11.08
N ARG A 152 -1.46 -19.94 -11.53
CA ARG A 152 -1.11 -20.26 -12.92
C ARG A 152 -1.09 -21.74 -13.21
N GLN A 153 -1.10 -22.63 -12.21
CA GLN A 153 -1.32 -24.04 -12.47
C GLN A 153 -2.79 -24.18 -12.86
N PRO A 154 -3.11 -24.49 -14.13
CA PRO A 154 -4.47 -24.90 -14.45
C PRO A 154 -4.76 -26.14 -13.60
N HIS A 155 -5.98 -26.30 -13.13
CA HIS A 155 -6.45 -27.55 -12.53
C HIS A 155 -6.36 -28.64 -13.59
N THR A 156 -5.18 -29.19 -13.83
CA THR A 156 -4.97 -30.36 -14.65
C THR A 156 -5.01 -31.56 -13.72
N GLN A 157 -5.86 -32.53 -14.08
CA GLN A 157 -6.09 -33.84 -13.47
C GLN A 157 -7.27 -33.95 -12.49
N LEU A 158 -8.48 -33.88 -13.05
CA LEU A 158 -9.40 -35.01 -12.84
C LEU A 158 -9.01 -36.07 -13.89
N PRO A 159 -8.60 -37.29 -13.51
CA PRO A 159 -8.47 -38.36 -14.49
C PRO A 159 -9.85 -38.60 -15.09
N GLU A 160 -9.95 -38.38 -16.39
CA GLU A 160 -11.07 -38.78 -17.22
C GLU A 160 -11.23 -40.30 -17.05
N VAL A 161 -12.22 -40.70 -16.24
CA VAL A 161 -12.62 -42.10 -16.13
C VAL A 161 -13.21 -42.45 -17.50
N LEU A 162 -12.39 -43.05 -18.36
CA LEU A 162 -12.81 -43.65 -19.61
C LEU A 162 -14.02 -44.56 -19.32
N PRO A 163 -15.21 -44.31 -19.91
CA PRO A 163 -16.25 -45.30 -19.86
C PRO A 163 -15.74 -46.53 -20.61
N ALA A 164 -15.60 -47.64 -19.90
CA ALA A 164 -15.36 -48.95 -20.47
C ALA A 164 -16.48 -49.24 -21.47
N GLN A 165 -16.23 -48.96 -22.75
CA GLN A 165 -17.02 -49.52 -23.81
C GLN A 165 -16.46 -50.90 -24.12
N ARG A 166 -17.41 -51.83 -24.28
CA ARG A 166 -17.36 -53.05 -25.10
C ARG A 166 -16.86 -54.29 -24.35
N GLU A 167 -17.45 -55.47 -24.49
CA GLU A 167 -18.42 -56.01 -25.46
C GLU A 167 -18.93 -57.34 -24.84
N ASP A 168 -20.24 -57.61 -24.98
CA ASP A 168 -20.93 -58.91 -25.16
C ASP A 168 -22.34 -58.93 -24.53
#